data_AF-A0A0P9DUW4-F1
#
_entry.id   AF-A0A0P9DUW4-F1
#
_cell.length_a   1.000
_cell.length_b   1.000
_cell.length_c   1.000
_cell.angle_alpha   90.00
_cell.angle_beta   90.00
_cell.angle_gamma   90.00
#
_symmetry.space_group_name_H-M   'P 1'
#
loop_
_entity.id
_entity.type
_entity.pdbx_description
1 polymer ?
#
loop_
_entity_poly.entity_id
_entity_poly.type
_entity_poly.pdbx_seq_one_letter_code
_entity_poly.pdbx_strand_id
1 'polypeptide(L)'
;MSQSAERGLQIHETTEHGVTTRIHSEKENAINTVCSFLATTATLIILVSPFVLFEIATAVTLTFLLGAVLSFLPGAYVGKLSRENAYGTGLKYAVLAIVGAVIAHVVGDTPSLSLAIFWVRVLSDNVLLSRFFKNL
;
A
#
# COMPACT_ATOMS: atom_id res chain seq x y z
N MET A 1 23.16 26.96 32.84
CA MET A 1 21.74 26.63 32.68
C MET A 1 21.60 25.71 31.48
N SER A 2 20.88 24.59 31.63
CA SER A 2 20.89 23.49 30.64
C SER A 2 20.07 23.87 29.41
N GLN A 3 20.74 23.93 28.26
CA GLN A 3 20.13 24.08 26.92
C GLN A 3 19.07 22.99 26.62
N SER A 4 19.07 21.89 27.39
CA SER A 4 18.07 20.82 27.32
C SER A 4 16.75 21.18 28.02
N ALA A 5 16.80 22.02 29.07
CA ALA A 5 15.59 22.47 29.79
C ALA A 5 14.84 23.57 29.01
N GLU A 6 15.56 24.43 28.27
CA GLU A 6 14.97 25.47 27.44
C GLU A 6 14.35 24.92 26.14
N ARG A 7 14.95 23.86 25.56
CA ARG A 7 14.36 23.14 24.42
C ARG A 7 13.13 22.30 24.77
N GLY A 8 12.96 21.89 26.04
CA GLY A 8 11.77 21.17 26.49
C GLY A 8 10.53 22.06 26.63
N LEU A 9 10.71 23.35 26.93
CA LEU A 9 9.62 24.31 27.08
C LEU A 9 9.11 24.87 25.73
N GLN A 10 9.98 24.98 24.71
CA GLN A 10 9.54 25.38 23.36
C GLN A 10 8.69 24.33 22.63
N ILE A 11 8.71 23.07 23.06
CA ILE A 11 7.82 22.04 22.50
C ILE A 11 6.42 22.12 23.15
N HIS A 12 6.28 22.80 24.28
CA HIS A 12 5.00 22.89 25.01
C HIS A 12 4.15 24.11 24.63
N GLU A 13 4.77 25.21 24.18
CA GLU A 13 4.04 26.46 23.89
C GLU A 13 3.50 26.61 22.46
N THR A 14 3.80 25.73 21.51
CA THR A 14 3.14 25.75 20.17
C THR A 14 2.00 24.74 20.07
N THR A 15 1.31 24.48 21.19
CA THR A 15 0.12 23.62 21.27
C THR A 15 -1.17 24.45 21.31
N GLU A 16 -1.18 25.64 20.70
CA GLU A 16 -2.36 26.53 20.67
C GLU A 16 -3.08 26.54 19.31
N HIS A 17 -2.64 25.73 18.35
CA HIS A 17 -3.34 25.53 17.08
C HIS A 17 -3.67 24.05 16.88
N GLY A 18 -4.68 23.58 17.61
CA GLY A 18 -5.82 22.76 17.13
C GLY A 18 -5.60 21.56 16.19
N VAL A 19 -4.38 21.12 15.96
CA VAL A 19 -4.03 19.95 15.17
C VAL A 19 -2.94 19.26 15.96
N THR A 20 -3.34 18.21 16.66
CA THR A 20 -2.45 17.31 17.38
C THR A 20 -1.53 16.63 16.36
N THR A 21 -0.42 17.29 16.02
CA THR A 21 0.76 16.59 15.51
C THR A 21 1.32 15.78 16.69
N ARG A 22 0.62 14.67 16.98
CA ARG A 22 0.99 13.63 17.92
C ARG A 22 2.37 13.18 17.50
N ILE A 23 3.37 13.64 18.26
CA ILE A 23 4.76 13.19 18.16
C ILE A 23 4.68 11.66 18.16
N HIS A 24 5.04 11.07 17.03
CA HIS A 24 4.90 9.63 16.77
C HIS A 24 5.72 8.91 17.85
N SER A 25 5.05 8.36 18.86
CA SER A 25 5.70 7.59 19.91
C SER A 25 6.41 6.42 19.22
N GLU A 26 7.69 6.16 19.54
CA GLU A 26 8.44 5.04 18.95
C GLU A 26 7.65 3.72 19.03
N LYS A 27 6.81 3.58 20.06
CA LYS A 27 5.88 2.46 20.24
C LYS A 27 4.77 2.40 19.19
N GLU A 28 4.19 3.53 18.78
CA GLU A 28 3.18 3.59 17.71
C GLU A 28 3.78 3.23 16.35
N ASN A 29 5.00 3.72 16.07
CA ASN A 29 5.72 3.36 14.84
C ASN A 29 6.04 1.86 14.78
N ALA A 30 6.49 1.29 15.91
CA ALA A 30 6.76 -0.15 16.01
C ALA A 30 5.51 -0.99 15.78
N ILE A 31 4.37 -0.62 16.38
CA ILE A 31 3.10 -1.32 16.19
C ILE A 31 2.63 -1.23 14.74
N ASN A 32 2.72 -0.05 14.11
CA ASN A 32 2.32 0.10 12.72
C ASN A 32 3.19 -0.73 11.76
N THR A 33 4.50 -0.79 12.03
CA THR A 33 5.44 -1.60 11.25
C THR A 33 5.11 -3.10 11.36
N VAL A 34 4.91 -3.61 12.58
CA VAL A 34 4.54 -5.01 12.80
C VAL A 34 3.18 -5.32 12.17
N CYS A 35 2.21 -4.42 12.31
CA CYS A 35 0.88 -4.59 11.72
C CYS A 35 0.96 -4.67 10.19
N SER A 36 1.68 -3.75 9.53
CA SER A 36 1.86 -3.76 8.08
C SER A 36 2.59 -5.02 7.60
N PHE A 37 3.59 -5.48 8.34
CA PHE A 37 4.30 -6.71 8.02
C PHE A 37 3.39 -7.94 8.11
N LEU A 38 2.62 -8.06 9.20
CA LEU A 38 1.68 -9.16 9.39
C LEU A 38 0.56 -9.13 8.35
N ALA A 39 0.02 -7.95 8.03
CA ALA A 39 -1.01 -7.80 6.99
C ALA A 39 -0.48 -8.22 5.61
N THR A 40 0.75 -7.83 5.26
CA THR A 40 1.38 -8.22 3.99
C THR A 40 1.64 -9.73 3.94
N THR A 41 2.18 -10.28 5.03
CA THR A 41 2.45 -11.72 5.14
C THR A 41 1.17 -12.54 5.03
N ALA A 42 0.11 -12.12 5.74
CA ALA A 42 -1.20 -12.76 5.66
C ALA A 42 -1.79 -12.69 4.24
N THR A 43 -1.65 -11.54 3.57
CA THR A 43 -2.08 -11.37 2.18
C THR A 43 -1.38 -12.36 1.25
N LEU A 44 -0.07 -12.53 1.38
CA LEU A 44 0.71 -13.49 0.58
C LEU A 44 0.27 -14.93 0.85
N ILE A 45 0.06 -15.31 2.11
CA ILE A 45 -0.40 -16.65 2.47
C ILE A 45 -1.77 -16.94 1.85
N ILE A 46 -2.71 -15.98 1.95
CA ILE A 46 -4.04 -16.10 1.35
C ILE A 46 -3.93 -16.24 -0.17
N LEU A 47 -3.07 -15.47 -0.82
CA LEU A 47 -2.92 -15.47 -2.28
C LEU A 47 -2.21 -16.74 -2.79
N VAL A 48 -1.34 -17.35 -2.00
CA VAL A 48 -0.67 -18.63 -2.33
C VAL A 48 -1.56 -19.83 -2.03
N SER A 49 -2.46 -19.74 -1.04
CA SER A 49 -3.33 -20.84 -0.63
C SER A 49 -4.09 -21.56 -1.77
N PRO A 50 -4.66 -20.89 -2.79
CA PRO A 50 -5.32 -21.59 -3.89
C PRO A 50 -4.39 -22.48 -4.71
N PHE A 51 -3.10 -22.17 -4.81
CA PHE A 51 -2.13 -23.01 -5.54
C PHE A 51 -1.73 -24.29 -4.80
N VAL A 52 -1.95 -24.35 -3.48
CA VAL A 52 -1.67 -25.55 -2.67
C VAL A 52 -2.87 -26.51 -2.70
N LEU A 53 -4.08 -25.98 -2.88
CA LEU A 53 -5.33 -26.72 -2.69
C LEU A 53 -6.03 -27.10 -4.01
N PHE A 54 -5.77 -26.39 -5.11
CA PHE A 54 -6.51 -26.55 -6.36
C PHE A 54 -5.57 -26.78 -7.57
N GLU A 55 -6.15 -27.30 -8.66
CA GLU A 55 -5.45 -27.44 -9.94
C GLU A 55 -5.09 -26.07 -10.55
N ILE A 56 -4.08 -26.04 -11.42
CA ILE A 56 -3.50 -24.79 -11.94
C ILE A 56 -4.55 -23.82 -12.51
N ALA A 57 -5.48 -24.30 -13.34
CA ALA A 57 -6.49 -23.43 -13.97
C ALA A 57 -7.47 -22.81 -12.96
N THR A 58 -7.92 -23.59 -11.97
CA THR A 58 -8.83 -23.12 -10.92
C THR A 58 -8.09 -22.27 -9.90
N ALA A 59 -6.84 -22.61 -9.56
CA ALA A 59 -5.97 -21.85 -8.68
C ALA A 59 -5.69 -20.45 -9.23
N VAL A 60 -5.31 -20.32 -10.50
CA VAL A 60 -5.05 -19.01 -11.12
C VAL A 60 -6.29 -18.11 -11.09
N THR A 61 -7.46 -18.66 -11.41
CA THR A 61 -8.72 -17.91 -11.40
C THR A 61 -9.08 -17.45 -9.98
N LEU A 62 -8.96 -18.33 -8.98
CA LEU A 62 -9.20 -18.01 -7.58
C LEU A 62 -8.24 -16.95 -7.04
N THR A 63 -6.95 -17.09 -7.34
CA THR A 63 -5.92 -16.11 -6.97
C THR A 63 -6.22 -14.73 -7.54
N PHE A 64 -6.66 -14.66 -8.80
CA PHE A 64 -7.02 -13.40 -9.43
C PHE A 64 -8.23 -12.75 -8.75
N LEU A 65 -9.28 -13.53 -8.46
CA LEU A 65 -10.46 -13.04 -7.74
C LEU A 65 -10.12 -12.59 -6.31
N LEU A 66 -9.31 -13.38 -5.59
CA LEU A 66 -8.85 -13.03 -4.25
C LEU A 66 -8.00 -11.75 -4.27
N GLY A 67 -7.10 -11.60 -5.24
CA GLY A 67 -6.29 -10.40 -5.40
C GLY A 67 -7.14 -9.16 -5.67
N ALA A 68 -8.18 -9.28 -6.51
CA ALA A 68 -9.12 -8.20 -6.77
C ALA A 68 -9.90 -7.79 -5.50
N VAL A 69 -10.41 -8.76 -4.74
CA VAL A 69 -11.14 -8.51 -3.48
C VAL A 69 -10.22 -7.91 -2.41
N LEU A 70 -9.01 -8.46 -2.25
CA LEU A 70 -8.00 -7.98 -1.31
C LEU A 70 -7.47 -6.60 -1.66
N SER A 71 -7.58 -6.16 -2.92
CA SER A 71 -7.24 -4.80 -3.33
C SER A 71 -8.43 -3.85 -3.15
N PHE A 72 -9.64 -4.32 -3.44
CA PHE A 72 -10.86 -3.55 -3.28
C PHE A 72 -11.16 -3.21 -1.81
N LEU A 73 -11.00 -4.17 -0.89
CA LEU A 73 -11.34 -3.98 0.53
C LEU A 73 -10.54 -2.84 1.21
N PRO A 74 -9.19 -2.80 1.13
CA PRO A 74 -8.41 -1.66 1.63
C PRO A 74 -8.72 -0.37 0.86
N GLY A 75 -8.92 -0.42 -0.46
CA GLY A 75 -9.28 0.77 -1.24
C GLY A 75 -10.62 1.37 -0.84
N ALA A 76 -11.62 0.54 -0.57
CA ALA A 76 -12.92 0.96 -0.08
C ALA A 76 -12.84 1.48 1.37
N TYR A 77 -11.99 0.87 2.20
CA TYR A 77 -11.72 1.35 3.56
C TYR A 77 -11.08 2.74 3.54
N VAL A 78 -10.07 2.96 2.70
CA VAL A 78 -9.43 4.27 2.49
C VAL A 78 -10.46 5.29 1.99
N GLY A 79 -11.31 4.93 1.02
CA GLY A 79 -12.36 5.82 0.52
C GLY A 79 -13.35 6.24 1.61
N LYS A 80 -13.74 5.30 2.48
CA LYS A 80 -14.61 5.57 3.63
C LYS A 80 -13.94 6.51 4.64
N LEU A 81 -12.63 6.37 4.86
CA LEU A 81 -11.85 7.24 5.74
C LEU A 81 -11.73 8.67 5.17
N SER A 82 -11.58 8.80 3.86
CA SER A 82 -11.45 10.09 3.14
C SER A 82 -12.77 10.84 2.93
N ARG A 83 -13.92 10.32 3.43
CA ARG A 83 -15.28 10.83 3.15
C ARG A 83 -15.63 10.88 1.64
N GLU A 84 -14.93 10.11 0.82
CA GLU A 84 -15.27 9.94 -0.59
C GLU A 84 -16.23 8.76 -0.78
N ASN A 85 -16.72 8.57 -2.01
CA ASN A 85 -17.51 7.39 -2.34
C ASN A 85 -16.64 6.12 -2.24
N ALA A 86 -16.85 5.32 -1.19
CA ALA A 86 -16.07 4.13 -0.88
C ALA A 86 -15.99 3.14 -2.06
N TYR A 87 -17.07 3.03 -2.85
CA TYR A 87 -17.07 2.20 -4.05
C TYR A 87 -16.14 2.73 -5.15
N GLY A 88 -16.07 4.05 -5.33
CA GLY A 88 -15.21 4.68 -6.33
C GLY A 88 -13.73 4.47 -5.99
N THR A 89 -13.35 4.72 -4.73
CA THR A 89 -11.97 4.50 -4.28
C THR A 89 -11.60 3.02 -4.27
N GLY A 90 -12.50 2.13 -3.84
CA GLY A 90 -12.28 0.68 -3.93
C GLY A 90 -12.05 0.20 -5.36
N LEU A 91 -12.85 0.69 -6.32
CA LEU A 91 -12.69 0.34 -7.73
C LEU A 91 -11.35 0.82 -8.29
N LYS A 92 -10.88 2.03 -7.91
CA LYS A 92 -9.54 2.53 -8.30
C LYS A 92 -8.44 1.55 -7.88
N TYR A 93 -8.52 1.01 -6.66
CA TYR A 93 -7.55 0.03 -6.15
C TYR A 93 -7.66 -1.33 -6.85
N ALA A 94 -8.87 -1.77 -7.21
CA ALA A 94 -9.05 -2.99 -8.00
C ALA A 94 -8.45 -2.84 -9.41
N VAL A 95 -8.64 -1.69 -10.07
CA VAL A 95 -8.02 -1.39 -11.37
C VAL A 95 -6.49 -1.39 -11.27
N LEU A 96 -5.93 -0.80 -10.20
CA LEU A 96 -4.49 -0.85 -9.95
C LEU A 96 -3.97 -2.29 -9.83
N ALA A 97 -4.71 -3.18 -9.17
CA ALA A 97 -4.34 -4.59 -9.06
C ALA A 97 -4.35 -5.30 -10.41
N ILE A 98 -5.35 -5.01 -11.26
CA ILE A 98 -5.43 -5.57 -12.62
C ILE A 98 -4.24 -5.09 -13.46
N VAL A 99 -3.95 -3.78 -13.46
CA VAL A 99 -2.81 -3.23 -14.19
C VAL A 99 -1.50 -3.85 -13.68
N GLY A 100 -1.35 -3.99 -12.35
CA GLY A 100 -0.20 -4.66 -11.74
C GLY A 100 -0.05 -6.12 -12.20
N ALA A 101 -1.16 -6.86 -12.29
CA ALA A 101 -1.16 -8.23 -12.77
C ALA A 101 -0.75 -8.34 -14.26
N VAL A 102 -1.23 -7.43 -15.12
CA VAL A 102 -0.80 -7.39 -16.54
C VAL A 102 0.69 -7.10 -16.64
N ILE A 103 1.20 -6.13 -15.89
CA ILE A 103 2.64 -5.81 -15.87
C ILE A 103 3.45 -7.01 -15.37
N ALA A 104 3.01 -7.66 -14.30
CA ALA A 104 3.68 -8.84 -13.76
C ALA A 104 3.74 -9.98 -14.77
N HIS A 105 2.67 -10.19 -15.56
CA HIS A 105 2.67 -11.18 -16.63
C HIS A 105 3.69 -10.86 -17.73
N VAL A 106 3.71 -9.60 -18.22
CA VAL A 106 4.68 -9.15 -19.23
C VAL A 106 6.13 -9.29 -18.74
N VAL A 107 6.39 -8.94 -17.48
CA VAL A 107 7.71 -9.08 -16.87
C VAL A 107 8.08 -10.55 -16.67
N GLY A 108 7.12 -11.39 -16.27
CA GLY A 108 7.34 -12.83 -16.06
C GLY A 108 7.71 -13.59 -17.33
N ASP A 109 7.13 -13.20 -18.47
CA ASP A 109 7.43 -13.81 -19.77
C ASP A 109 8.76 -13.35 -20.37
N THR A 110 9.41 -12.33 -19.76
CA THR A 110 10.69 -11.81 -20.25
C THR A 110 11.86 -12.37 -19.42
N PRO A 111 12.71 -13.25 -19.96
CA PRO A 111 13.78 -13.89 -19.19
C PRO A 111 15.00 -12.97 -18.89
N SER A 112 15.01 -11.73 -19.37
CA SER A 112 16.17 -10.84 -19.22
C SER A 112 16.09 -9.98 -17.94
N LEU A 113 16.96 -10.30 -16.97
CA LEU A 113 17.14 -9.58 -15.70
C LEU A 113 17.30 -8.05 -15.89
N SER A 114 17.93 -7.61 -16.99
CA SER A 114 18.11 -6.19 -17.33
C SER A 114 16.80 -5.49 -17.65
N LEU A 115 15.81 -6.19 -18.22
CA LEU A 115 14.49 -5.64 -18.54
C LEU A 115 13.59 -5.58 -17.29
N ALA A 116 13.71 -6.55 -16.38
CA ALA A 116 13.01 -6.51 -15.10
C ALA A 116 13.46 -5.31 -14.24
N ILE A 117 14.77 -5.05 -14.19
CA ILE A 117 15.33 -3.85 -13.52
C ILE A 117 14.88 -2.57 -14.23
N PHE A 118 14.80 -2.57 -15.57
CA PHE A 118 14.25 -1.44 -16.34
C PHE A 118 12.78 -1.19 -15.99
N TRP A 119 11.94 -2.21 -15.89
CA TRP A 119 10.52 -2.06 -15.52
C TRP A 119 10.33 -1.63 -14.06
N VAL A 120 11.13 -2.14 -13.13
CA VAL A 120 11.14 -1.65 -11.73
C VAL A 120 11.53 -0.17 -11.67
N ARG A 121 12.51 0.24 -12.50
CA ARG A 121 12.93 1.62 -12.61
C ARG A 121 11.87 2.50 -13.29
N VAL A 122 11.25 2.02 -14.36
CA VAL A 122 10.08 2.66 -15.01
C VAL A 122 8.93 2.80 -14.02
N LEU A 123 8.66 1.83 -13.15
CA LEU A 123 7.62 1.93 -12.12
C LEU A 123 8.00 2.94 -11.03
N SER A 124 9.27 2.96 -10.62
CA SER A 124 9.82 3.93 -9.67
C SER A 124 9.84 5.36 -10.22
N ASP A 125 10.11 5.52 -11.52
CA ASP A 125 10.13 6.81 -12.20
C ASP A 125 8.70 7.26 -12.56
N ASN A 126 7.81 6.30 -12.88
CA ASN A 126 6.36 6.51 -12.96
C ASN A 126 5.68 6.53 -11.58
N VAL A 127 6.42 6.63 -10.48
CA VAL A 127 5.92 7.34 -9.30
C VAL A 127 5.59 8.79 -9.70
N LEU A 128 5.98 9.30 -10.87
CA LEU A 128 5.39 10.49 -11.52
C LEU A 128 3.93 10.34 -12.02
N LEU A 129 3.34 9.13 -12.10
CA LEU A 129 1.87 8.95 -12.14
C LEU A 129 1.21 9.44 -10.84
N SER A 130 1.97 9.62 -9.75
CA SER A 130 1.53 10.35 -8.56
C SER A 130 1.19 11.82 -8.81
N ARG A 131 1.58 12.39 -9.97
CA ARG A 131 1.10 13.71 -10.41
C ARG A 131 -0.15 13.62 -11.30
N PHE A 132 -0.39 12.51 -11.99
CA PHE A 132 -1.56 12.35 -12.88
C PHE A 132 -2.86 12.14 -12.08
N PHE A 133 -2.80 11.52 -10.90
CA PHE A 133 -3.93 11.47 -9.95
C PHE A 133 -4.08 12.72 -9.07
N LYS A 134 -3.17 13.70 -9.19
CA LYS A 134 -3.18 14.90 -8.34
C LYS A 134 -4.19 15.97 -8.80
N ASN A 135 -4.85 15.75 -9.94
CA ASN A 135 -5.86 16.64 -10.56
C ASN A 135 -7.18 15.90 -10.90
N LEU A 136 -7.49 14.78 -10.25
CA LEU A 136 -8.75 14.04 -10.48
C LEU A 136 -9.41 13.50 -9.19
#